data_AF-A0AAD9V1Q0-F1
#
_entry.id   AF-A0AAD9V1Q0-F1
#
_cell.length_a   1.000
_cell.length_b   1.000
_cell.length_c   1.000
_cell.angle_alpha   90.00
_cell.angle_beta   90.00
_cell.angle_gamma   90.00
#
_symmetry.space_group_name_H-M   'P 1'
#
loop_
_entity.id
_entity.type
_entity.pdbx_description
1 polymer ?
#
loop_
_entity_poly.entity_id
_entity_poly.type
_entity_poly.pdbx_seq_one_letter_code
_entity_poly.pdbx_strand_id
1 'polypeptide(L)'
;MINHHAAVKEKTFRARARVPRVPWYNTDIDNAKRIRRKAERGWRKTKLLSDLIIFKSKKNHVTYLMNHARQVFYTNFIDENSADQGRLFQATKKLFARTDELSLPGTVARNLGTWFDTNLSLVTHIAKA
;
A
#
# COMPACT_ATOMS: atom_id res chain seq x y z
N MET A 1 38.76 29.50 -17.90
CA MET A 1 37.55 28.75 -18.33
C MET A 1 37.22 27.75 -17.25
N ILE A 2 35.94 27.67 -16.83
CA ILE A 2 35.14 26.44 -16.61
C ILE A 2 34.03 26.70 -15.56
N ASN A 3 32.78 26.53 -16.02
CA ASN A 3 31.54 26.31 -15.27
C ASN A 3 30.83 27.49 -14.58
N HIS A 4 30.35 28.45 -15.41
CA HIS A 4 29.21 29.32 -15.06
C HIS A 4 27.87 28.93 -15.74
N HIS A 5 27.81 27.80 -16.46
CA HIS A 5 26.65 27.48 -17.32
C HIS A 5 25.73 26.36 -16.80
N ALA A 6 25.91 25.87 -15.57
CA ALA A 6 25.05 24.83 -15.03
C ALA A 6 24.13 25.41 -13.94
N ALA A 7 22.82 25.51 -14.26
CA ALA A 7 21.82 25.85 -13.26
C ALA A 7 21.84 24.79 -12.13
N VAL A 8 21.92 25.26 -10.89
CA VAL A 8 21.77 24.41 -9.71
C VAL A 8 20.35 23.85 -9.72
N LYS A 9 20.21 22.56 -10.04
CA LYS A 9 18.92 21.87 -10.03
C LYS A 9 18.66 21.36 -8.62
N GLU A 10 17.80 22.06 -7.89
CA GLU A 10 17.26 21.53 -6.64
C GLU A 10 16.33 20.35 -6.97
N LYS A 11 16.79 19.13 -6.64
CA LYS A 11 15.89 17.97 -6.63
C LYS A 11 15.07 18.04 -5.36
N THR A 12 13.87 18.59 -5.46
CA THR A 12 12.83 18.37 -4.46
C THR A 12 12.43 16.90 -4.52
N PHE A 13 13.02 16.08 -3.65
CA PHE A 13 12.47 14.76 -3.37
C PHE A 13 11.11 15.01 -2.75
N ARG A 14 10.03 14.82 -3.50
CA ARG A 14 8.72 14.64 -2.90
C ARG A 14 8.90 13.50 -1.90
N ALA A 15 8.88 13.83 -0.61
CA ALA A 15 8.71 12.81 0.41
C ALA A 15 7.55 11.93 -0.08
N ARG A 16 7.73 10.62 -0.11
CA ARG A 16 6.60 9.70 -0.29
C ARG A 16 5.72 9.82 0.96
N ALA A 17 5.11 10.96 1.15
CA ALA A 17 4.32 11.36 2.30
C ALA A 17 2.95 10.69 2.29
N ARG A 18 2.60 9.96 1.22
CA ARG A 18 1.25 9.40 1.03
C ARG A 18 1.11 7.92 1.40
N VAL A 19 2.18 7.26 1.84
CA VAL A 19 2.07 5.92 2.45
C VAL A 19 2.80 5.96 3.77
N PRO A 20 2.10 5.99 4.91
CA PRO A 20 2.74 5.72 6.19
C PRO A 20 3.48 4.41 6.02
N ARG A 21 4.78 4.42 6.30
CA ARG A 21 5.60 3.21 6.27
C ARG A 21 4.83 2.14 7.04
N VAL A 22 4.49 1.04 6.37
CA VAL A 22 3.57 0.02 6.91
C VAL A 22 4.02 -0.35 8.32
N PRO A 23 3.13 -0.49 9.32
CA PRO A 23 3.55 -0.59 10.73
C PRO A 23 4.55 -1.72 11.02
N TRP A 24 4.47 -2.83 10.28
CA TRP A 24 5.39 -3.97 10.40
C TRP A 24 6.74 -3.77 9.68
N TYR A 25 6.96 -2.65 9.00
CA TYR A 25 8.11 -2.44 8.13
C TYR A 25 9.29 -1.79 8.88
N ASN A 26 10.31 -2.58 9.19
CA ASN A 26 11.48 -2.17 9.97
C ASN A 26 12.74 -1.90 9.11
N THR A 27 13.80 -1.38 9.75
CA THR A 27 15.10 -1.09 9.12
C THR A 27 15.85 -2.34 8.67
N ASP A 28 15.60 -3.48 9.30
CA ASP A 28 16.27 -4.75 8.97
C ASP A 28 15.82 -5.27 7.60
N ILE A 29 14.53 -5.13 7.30
CA ILE A 29 13.98 -5.44 5.96
C ILE A 29 14.64 -4.54 4.90
N ASP A 30 14.87 -3.25 5.19
CA ASP A 30 15.58 -2.37 4.26
C ASP A 30 17.02 -2.81 4.02
N ASN A 31 17.75 -3.08 5.10
CA ASN A 31 19.14 -3.52 5.03
C ASN A 31 19.24 -4.84 4.26
N ALA A 32 18.37 -5.80 4.53
CA ALA A 32 18.30 -7.06 3.80
C ALA A 32 17.97 -6.84 2.31
N LYS A 33 17.05 -5.94 1.96
CA LYS A 33 16.77 -5.58 0.55
C LYS A 33 17.98 -4.95 -0.14
N ARG A 34 18.73 -4.09 0.56
CA ARG A 34 19.98 -3.49 0.03
C ARG A 34 21.02 -4.57 -0.24
N ILE A 35 21.23 -5.50 0.69
CA ILE A 35 22.15 -6.64 0.53
C ILE A 35 21.73 -7.53 -0.63
N ARG A 36 20.44 -7.89 -0.71
CA ARG A 36 19.88 -8.65 -1.84
C ARG A 36 20.18 -7.96 -3.17
N ARG A 37 19.97 -6.64 -3.26
CA ARG A 37 20.24 -5.87 -4.48
C ARG A 37 21.72 -5.83 -4.84
N LYS A 38 22.61 -5.79 -3.84
CA LYS A 38 24.07 -5.91 -4.04
C LYS A 38 24.43 -7.28 -4.63
N ALA A 39 23.94 -8.36 -4.03
CA ALA A 39 24.16 -9.72 -4.52
C ALA A 39 23.59 -9.92 -5.94
N GLU A 40 22.40 -9.41 -6.21
CA GLU A 40 21.77 -9.46 -7.52
C GLU A 40 22.60 -8.74 -8.61
N ARG A 41 23.15 -7.56 -8.28
CA ARG A 41 24.06 -6.84 -9.18
C ARG A 41 25.36 -7.62 -9.42
N GLY A 42 25.91 -8.24 -8.37
CA GLY A 42 27.07 -9.12 -8.47
C GLY A 42 26.83 -10.27 -9.44
N TRP A 43 25.79 -11.07 -9.20
CA TRP A 43 25.40 -12.17 -10.08
C TRP A 43 25.10 -11.72 -11.51
N ARG A 44 24.45 -10.57 -11.73
CA ARG A 44 24.21 -10.07 -13.09
C ARG A 44 25.51 -9.77 -13.86
N LYS A 45 26.57 -9.37 -13.16
CA LYS A 45 27.88 -9.08 -13.74
C LYS A 45 28.67 -10.36 -14.02
N THR A 46 28.70 -11.30 -13.08
CA THR A 46 29.56 -12.50 -13.14
C THR A 46 28.90 -13.69 -13.82
N LYS A 47 27.57 -13.83 -13.71
CA LYS A 47 26.76 -14.97 -14.17
C LYS A 47 27.16 -16.33 -13.58
N LEU A 48 27.98 -16.36 -12.53
CA LEU A 48 28.41 -17.59 -11.87
C LEU A 48 27.29 -18.23 -11.04
N LEU A 49 27.30 -19.57 -10.97
CA LEU A 49 26.35 -20.34 -10.17
C LEU A 49 26.48 -20.05 -8.67
N SER A 50 27.71 -19.87 -8.17
CA SER A 50 27.99 -19.50 -6.78
C SER A 50 27.30 -18.18 -6.40
N ASP A 51 27.42 -17.15 -7.25
CA ASP A 51 26.76 -15.86 -7.05
C ASP A 51 25.24 -15.97 -7.13
N LEU A 52 24.72 -16.84 -8.00
CA LEU A 52 23.28 -17.13 -8.07
C LEU A 52 22.77 -17.74 -6.77
N ILE A 53 23.50 -18.69 -6.18
CA ILE A 53 23.14 -19.32 -4.90
C ILE A 53 23.11 -18.25 -3.78
N ILE A 54 24.12 -17.38 -3.73
CA ILE A 54 24.18 -16.26 -2.77
C ILE A 54 22.98 -15.33 -2.97
N PHE A 55 22.69 -14.92 -4.21
CA PHE A 55 21.55 -14.06 -4.50
C PHE A 55 20.22 -14.72 -4.08
N LYS A 56 20.01 -16.00 -4.40
CA LYS A 56 18.81 -16.76 -3.98
C LYS A 56 18.67 -16.82 -2.46
N SER A 57 19.75 -17.09 -1.75
CA SER A 57 19.78 -17.07 -0.28
C SER A 57 19.35 -15.70 0.27
N LYS A 58 19.93 -14.60 -0.24
CA LYS A 58 19.55 -13.24 0.19
C LYS A 58 18.12 -12.88 -0.21
N LYS A 59 17.62 -13.35 -1.35
CA LYS A 59 16.22 -13.20 -1.77
C LYS A 59 15.29 -13.88 -0.77
N ASN A 60 15.56 -15.13 -0.41
CA ASN A 60 14.74 -15.91 0.52
C ASN A 60 14.75 -15.28 1.92
N HIS A 61 15.91 -14.81 2.37
CA HIS A 61 16.02 -14.13 3.66
C HIS A 61 15.16 -12.85 3.73
N VAL A 62 15.10 -12.04 2.67
CA VAL A 62 14.20 -10.88 2.62
C VAL A 62 12.73 -11.32 2.72
N THR A 63 12.34 -12.37 1.99
CA THR A 63 10.97 -12.91 2.07
C THR A 63 10.64 -13.37 3.49
N TYR A 64 11.56 -14.10 4.13
CA TYR A 64 11.42 -14.53 5.51
C TYR A 64 11.21 -13.34 6.46
N LEU A 65 12.07 -12.33 6.42
CA LEU A 65 11.96 -11.15 7.29
C LEU A 65 10.62 -10.43 7.10
N MET A 66 10.18 -10.28 5.84
CA MET A 66 8.90 -9.63 5.55
C MET A 66 7.71 -10.44 6.05
N ASN A 67 7.75 -11.77 5.97
CA ASN A 67 6.66 -12.63 6.46
C ASN A 67 6.65 -12.66 7.98
N HIS A 68 7.81 -12.83 8.61
CA HIS A 68 7.96 -12.81 10.06
C HIS A 68 7.48 -11.49 10.66
N ALA A 69 7.90 -10.35 10.10
CA ALA A 69 7.49 -9.05 10.61
C ALA A 69 5.97 -8.83 10.51
N ARG A 70 5.34 -9.29 9.42
CA ARG A 70 3.86 -9.26 9.30
C ARG A 70 3.21 -10.16 10.34
N GLN A 71 3.69 -11.39 10.50
CA GLN A 71 3.15 -12.34 11.46
C GLN A 71 3.20 -11.77 12.86
N VAL A 72 4.37 -11.35 13.33
CA VAL A 72 4.55 -10.74 14.66
C VAL A 72 3.60 -9.56 14.85
N PHE A 73 3.54 -8.65 13.87
CA PHE A 73 2.68 -7.47 13.97
C PHE A 73 1.20 -7.84 14.07
N TYR A 74 0.70 -8.71 13.17
CA TYR A 74 -0.73 -9.04 13.17
C TYR A 74 -1.14 -9.92 14.35
N THR A 75 -0.27 -10.81 14.82
CA THR A 75 -0.50 -11.57 16.06
C THR A 75 -0.64 -10.63 17.25
N ASN A 76 0.35 -9.75 17.48
CA ASN A 76 0.29 -8.80 18.58
C ASN A 76 -0.93 -7.86 18.45
N PHE A 77 -1.21 -7.37 17.24
CA PHE A 77 -2.37 -6.51 16.98
C PHE A 77 -3.70 -7.18 17.31
N ILE A 78 -3.85 -8.47 16.99
CA ILE A 78 -5.05 -9.24 17.35
C ILE A 78 -5.09 -9.44 18.86
N ASP A 79 -4.00 -9.88 19.47
CA ASP A 79 -3.94 -10.15 20.91
C ASP A 79 -4.31 -8.91 21.73
N GLU A 80 -3.78 -7.74 21.36
CA GLU A 80 -4.07 -6.44 21.99
C GLU A 80 -5.53 -5.98 21.88
N ASN A 81 -6.27 -6.45 20.86
CA ASN A 81 -7.64 -6.02 20.58
C ASN A 81 -8.69 -7.13 20.72
N SER A 82 -8.28 -8.37 20.98
CA SER A 82 -9.12 -9.57 20.98
C SER A 82 -10.15 -9.62 22.11
N ALA A 83 -9.92 -8.89 23.20
CA ALA A 83 -10.83 -8.84 24.35
C ALA A 83 -12.21 -8.26 24.01
N ASP A 84 -12.33 -7.46 22.95
CA ASP A 84 -13.59 -6.86 22.49
C ASP A 84 -13.66 -6.93 20.95
N GLN A 85 -14.63 -7.68 20.45
CA GLN A 85 -14.84 -7.88 19.01
C GLN A 85 -15.15 -6.56 18.27
N GLY A 86 -15.89 -5.65 18.91
CA GLY A 86 -16.18 -4.32 18.37
C GLY A 86 -14.91 -3.48 18.28
N ARG A 87 -14.07 -3.52 19.32
CA ARG A 87 -12.75 -2.86 19.30
C ARG A 87 -11.85 -3.42 18.20
N LEU A 88 -11.75 -4.74 18.06
CA LEU A 88 -10.96 -5.38 17.00
C LEU A 88 -11.46 -4.97 15.61
N PHE A 89 -12.78 -4.93 15.40
CA PHE A 89 -13.37 -4.49 14.14
C PHE A 89 -13.01 -3.03 13.82
N GLN A 90 -13.16 -2.12 14.79
CA GLN A 90 -12.82 -0.70 14.59
C GLN A 90 -11.32 -0.49 14.35
N ALA A 91 -10.46 -1.18 15.10
CA ALA A 91 -9.01 -1.12 14.91
C ALA A 91 -8.61 -1.63 13.51
N THR A 92 -9.21 -2.74 13.07
CA THR A 92 -9.00 -3.32 11.74
C THR A 92 -9.49 -2.36 10.65
N LYS A 93 -10.68 -1.77 10.83
CA LYS A 93 -11.23 -0.75 9.92
C LYS A 93 -10.27 0.43 9.80
N LYS A 94 -9.74 0.94 10.91
CA LYS A 94 -8.75 2.05 10.90
C LYS A 94 -7.44 1.66 10.21
N LEU A 95 -6.98 0.42 10.37
CA LEU A 95 -5.73 -0.07 9.78
C LEU A 95 -5.81 -0.22 8.26
N PHE A 96 -6.98 -0.64 7.73
CA PHE A 96 -7.17 -0.95 6.31
C PHE A 96 -7.97 0.10 5.53
N ALA A 97 -8.71 0.99 6.20
CA ALA A 97 -9.45 2.05 5.53
C ALA A 97 -8.48 2.97 4.81
N ARG A 98 -8.70 3.14 3.49
CA ARG A 98 -8.04 4.20 2.73
C ARG A 98 -8.60 5.53 3.23
N THR A 99 -7.73 6.46 3.60
CA THR A 99 -8.08 7.86 3.85
C THR A 99 -8.33 8.63 2.55
N ASP A 100 -8.82 7.94 1.51
CA ASP A 100 -9.51 8.69 0.47
C ASP A 100 -10.86 8.98 1.11
N GLU A 101 -11.05 10.23 1.53
CA GLU A 101 -12.40 10.79 1.58
C GLU A 101 -13.03 10.39 0.25
N LEU A 102 -13.94 9.41 0.29
CA LEU A 102 -14.84 9.12 -0.80
C LEU A 102 -15.77 10.32 -0.87
N SER A 103 -15.25 11.49 -1.27
CA SER A 103 -16.07 12.57 -1.76
C SER A 103 -16.64 12.03 -3.06
N LEU A 104 -17.81 11.39 -2.97
CA LEU A 104 -18.65 11.17 -4.14
C LEU A 104 -18.72 12.53 -4.85
N PRO A 105 -18.40 12.61 -6.16
CA PRO A 105 -18.59 13.86 -6.87
C PRO A 105 -20.04 14.25 -6.69
N GLY A 106 -20.32 15.41 -6.07
CA GLY A 106 -21.69 15.84 -5.68
C GLY A 106 -22.68 15.91 -6.85
N THR A 107 -22.22 15.70 -8.07
CA THR A 107 -23.00 15.52 -9.29
C THR A 107 -23.65 14.14 -9.41
N VAL A 108 -23.00 13.06 -8.93
CA VAL A 108 -23.52 11.69 -9.06
C VAL A 108 -24.74 11.45 -8.16
N ALA A 109 -24.75 12.02 -6.95
CA ALA A 109 -25.87 11.90 -6.03
C ALA A 109 -27.14 12.61 -6.55
N ARG A 110 -26.99 13.75 -7.24
CA ARG A 110 -28.12 14.49 -7.83
C ARG A 110 -28.78 13.74 -8.99
N ASN A 111 -27.98 13.03 -9.78
CA ASN A 111 -28.49 12.29 -10.94
C ASN A 111 -29.20 10.99 -10.56
N LEU A 112 -28.88 10.39 -9.42
CA LEU A 112 -29.53 9.17 -8.93
C LEU A 112 -30.97 9.43 -8.46
N GLY A 113 -31.20 10.55 -7.76
CA GLY A 113 -32.54 10.96 -7.35
C GLY A 113 -33.45 11.23 -8.56
N THR A 114 -32.98 12.04 -9.51
CA THR A 114 -33.73 12.32 -10.73
C THR A 114 -33.96 11.07 -11.57
N TRP A 115 -32.99 10.15 -11.65
CA TRP A 115 -33.17 8.88 -12.34
C TRP A 115 -34.26 8.02 -11.68
N PHE A 116 -34.31 7.95 -10.34
CA PHE A 116 -35.37 7.24 -9.62
C PHE A 116 -36.75 7.88 -9.83
N ASP A 117 -36.84 9.20 -9.71
CA ASP A 117 -38.09 9.94 -9.91
C ASP A 117 -38.63 9.75 -11.34
N THR A 118 -37.74 9.73 -12.34
CA THR A 118 -38.13 9.57 -13.75
C THR A 118 -38.51 8.13 -14.10
N ASN A 119 -37.84 7.13 -13.53
CA ASN A 119 -38.08 5.72 -13.88
C ASN A 119 -39.11 5.00 -13.00
N LEU A 120 -39.36 5.49 -11.77
CA LEU A 120 -40.34 4.90 -10.86
C LEU A 120 -41.75 5.51 -11.02
N SER A 121 -41.85 6.79 -11.38
CA SER A 121 -43.16 7.46 -11.61
C SER A 121 -43.93 6.91 -12.81
N LEU A 122 -43.24 6.31 -13.79
CA LEU A 122 -43.87 5.68 -14.95
C LEU A 122 -44.53 4.33 -14.62
N VAL A 123 -44.20 3.72 -13.47
CA VAL A 123 -44.73 2.40 -13.08
C VAL A 123 -46.10 2.50 -12.38
N THR A 124 -46.52 3.69 -11.92
CA THR A 124 -47.75 3.86 -11.13
C THR A 124 -49.02 4.22 -11.90
N HIS A 125 -48.99 4.33 -13.24
CA HIS A 125 -50.21 4.47 -14.05
C HIS A 125 -50.74 3.10 -14.53
N ILE A 126 -51.04 2.19 -13.61
CA ILE A 126 -51.98 1.09 -13.88
C ILE A 126 -53.38 1.63 -13.60
N ALA A 127 -54.15 1.82 -14.67
CA ALA A 127 -55.53 2.27 -14.66
C ALA A 127 -56.37 1.45 -13.68
N LYS A 128 -57.06 2.14 -12.76
CA LYS A 128 -58.21 1.57 -12.07
C LYS A 128 -59.33 1.43 -13.10
N ALA A 129 -59.78 0.20 -13.30
CA ALA A 129 -61.03 -0.12 -13.99
C ALA A 129 -62.24 0.35 -13.17
#